data_AF-A0A537SEX1-F1
#
_entry.id   AF-A0A537SEX1-F1
#
_cell.length_a   1.000
_cell.length_b   1.000
_cell.length_c   1.000
_cell.angle_alpha   90.00
_cell.angle_beta   90.00
_cell.angle_gamma   90.00
#
_symmetry.space_group_name_H-M   'P 1'
#
loop_
_entity.id
_entity.type
_entity.pdbx_description
1 polymer ?
#
loop_
_entity_poly.entity_id
_entity_poly.type
_entity_poly.pdbx_seq_one_letter_code
_entity_poly.pdbx_strand_id
1 'polypeptide(L)'
;RDVAISDRDGVWLKLDRARLVWRRVALLSGRLEINSLELGRLEVLRRPLPSPDSATLEPDGSLLPELPVKVEIKGFKLGELVLGESFAGQPARLTADGKV
;
A
#
# COMPACT_ATOMS: atom_id res chain seq x y z
N ARG A 1 0.96 0.21 14.68
CA ARG A 1 2.26 -0.48 14.59
C ARG A 1 2.96 0.14 13.41
N ASP A 2 4.22 0.53 13.61
CA ASP A 2 5.03 1.09 12.54
C ASP A 2 5.42 -0.03 11.57
N VAL A 3 5.40 0.27 10.27
CA VAL A 3 5.77 -0.61 9.18
C VAL A 3 6.76 0.16 8.29
N ALA A 4 7.88 -0.48 7.95
CA ALA A 4 8.82 0.03 6.97
C ALA A 4 9.05 -1.03 5.90
N ILE A 5 9.07 -0.61 4.64
CA ILE A 5 9.37 -1.47 3.50
C ILE A 5 10.69 -1.01 2.91
N SER A 6 11.58 -1.98 2.71
CA SER A 6 12.91 -1.76 2.14
C SER A 6 13.08 -2.54 0.85
N ASP A 7 13.91 -2.00 -0.03
CA ASP A 7 14.48 -2.71 -1.16
C ASP A 7 16.02 -2.74 -1.04
N ARG A 8 16.71 -2.99 -2.15
CA ARG A 8 18.18 -3.09 -2.24
C ARG A 8 18.91 -1.81 -1.82
N ASP A 9 18.28 -0.65 -1.96
CA ASP A 9 18.83 0.67 -1.60
C ASP A 9 18.23 1.18 -0.26
N GLY A 10 17.68 0.29 0.57
CA GLY A 10 17.15 0.61 1.90
C GLY A 10 15.65 0.92 1.95
N VAL A 11 15.20 1.62 3.01
CA VAL A 11 13.78 1.93 3.25
C VAL A 11 13.27 2.95 2.23
N TRP A 12 12.19 2.62 1.52
CA TRP A 12 11.55 3.52 0.57
C TRP A 12 10.12 3.91 0.98
N LEU A 13 9.49 3.14 1.87
CA LEU A 13 8.15 3.41 2.40
C LEU A 13 8.13 3.23 3.92
N LYS A 14 7.50 4.16 4.64
CA LYS A 14 7.26 4.10 6.09
C LYS A 14 5.79 4.39 6.39
N LEU A 15 5.24 3.71 7.39
CA LEU A 15 3.87 3.86 7.84
C LEU A 15 3.86 3.77 9.36
N ASP A 16 3.37 4.79 10.06
CA ASP A 16 3.36 4.81 11.54
C ASP A 16 2.30 3.86 12.14
N ARG A 17 1.11 3.87 11.55
CA ARG A 17 -0.08 3.24 12.10
C ARG A 17 -0.97 2.76 10.98
N ALA A 18 -1.30 1.48 11.06
CA ALA A 18 -2.38 0.86 10.32
C ALA A 18 -3.38 0.26 11.32
N ARG A 19 -4.66 0.53 11.11
CA ARG A 19 -5.78 -0.16 11.77
C ARG A 19 -6.60 -0.87 10.70
N LEU A 20 -6.80 -2.16 10.90
CA LEU A 20 -7.51 -3.04 9.99
C LEU A 20 -8.70 -3.68 10.70
N VAL A 21 -9.91 -3.43 10.20
CA VAL A 21 -11.13 -4.12 10.63
C VAL A 21 -11.56 -5.04 9.50
N TRP A 22 -11.49 -6.36 9.72
CA TRP A 22 -11.74 -7.37 8.68
C TRP A 22 -12.55 -8.54 9.20
N ARG A 23 -13.19 -9.27 8.28
CA ARG A 23 -13.99 -10.46 8.59
C ARG A 23 -13.15 -11.72 8.52
N ARG A 24 -12.80 -12.28 9.68
CA ARG A 24 -11.97 -13.50 9.77
C ARG A 24 -12.55 -14.69 9.03
N VAL A 25 -13.87 -14.87 9.12
CA VAL A 25 -14.59 -15.96 8.45
C VAL A 25 -14.52 -15.90 6.93
N ALA A 26 -14.36 -14.71 6.33
CA ALA A 26 -14.24 -14.58 4.87
C ALA A 26 -12.95 -15.22 4.35
N LEU A 27 -11.88 -15.22 5.16
CA LEU A 27 -10.58 -15.76 4.76
C LEU A 27 -10.61 -17.28 4.59
N LEU A 28 -11.46 -17.97 5.36
CA LEU A 28 -11.70 -19.40 5.19
C LEU A 28 -12.32 -19.72 3.82
N SER A 29 -12.97 -18.74 3.19
CA SER A 29 -13.50 -18.83 1.82
C SER A 29 -12.57 -18.25 0.76
N GLY A 30 -11.29 -18.04 1.10
CA GLY A 30 -10.28 -17.47 0.19
C GLY A 30 -10.43 -15.96 -0.04
N ARG A 31 -11.08 -15.23 0.89
CA ARG A 31 -11.36 -13.78 0.75
C ARG A 31 -10.89 -12.97 1.96
N LEU A 32 -10.10 -11.94 1.72
CA LEU A 32 -9.79 -10.93 2.72
C LEU A 32 -10.76 -9.75 2.58
N GLU A 33 -11.88 -9.80 3.32
CA GLU A 33 -12.88 -8.72 3.36
C GLU A 33 -12.55 -7.72 4.46
N ILE A 34 -12.17 -6.51 4.04
CA ILE A 34 -11.74 -5.40 4.90
C ILE A 34 -12.87 -4.38 4.97
N ASN A 35 -13.50 -4.26 6.13
CA ASN A 35 -14.56 -3.29 6.38
C ASN A 35 -14.02 -1.86 6.50
N SER A 36 -12.87 -1.69 7.15
CA SER A 36 -12.18 -0.40 7.29
C SER A 36 -10.66 -0.60 7.33
N LEU A 37 -9.97 0.13 6.47
CA LEU A 37 -8.52 0.30 6.48
C LEU A 37 -8.20 1.77 6.78
N GLU A 38 -7.62 2.02 7.95
CA GLU A 38 -7.24 3.36 8.40
C GLU A 38 -5.74 3.45 8.57
N LEU A 39 -5.13 4.38 7.85
CA LEU A 39 -3.71 4.67 7.85
C LEU A 39 -3.45 6.03 8.49
N GLY A 40 -2.42 6.12 9.34
CA GLY A 40 -1.98 7.37 9.96
C GLY A 40 -1.22 8.26 8.97
N ARG A 41 0.10 8.22 9.06
CA ARG A 41 1.05 8.90 8.18
C ARG A 41 1.81 7.86 7.35
N LEU A 42 1.65 7.95 6.03
CA LEU A 42 2.36 7.16 5.04
C LEU A 42 3.43 8.04 4.37
N GLU A 43 4.69 7.66 4.47
CA GLU A 43 5.81 8.38 3.85
C GLU A 43 6.40 7.52 2.73
N VAL A 44 6.35 8.04 1.51
CA VAL A 44 7.00 7.42 0.35
C VAL A 44 8.23 8.26 0.01
N LEU A 45 9.38 7.77 0.43
CA LEU A 45 10.66 8.50 0.37
C LEU A 45 11.22 8.54 -1.05
N ARG A 46 11.05 7.43 -1.78
CA ARG A 46 11.51 7.25 -3.16
C ARG A 46 10.73 6.16 -3.88
N ARG A 47 10.88 6.07 -5.20
CA ARG A 47 10.37 4.95 -5.99
C ARG A 47 11.16 3.68 -5.65
N PRO A 48 10.50 2.52 -5.43
CA PRO A 48 11.21 1.26 -5.23
C PRO A 48 11.96 0.86 -6.50
N LEU A 49 13.07 0.15 -6.32
CA LEU A 49 13.80 -0.45 -7.43
C LEU A 49 12.95 -1.57 -8.06
N PRO A 50 13.00 -1.74 -9.40
CA PRO A 50 12.39 -2.90 -10.04
C PRO A 50 12.99 -4.19 -9.47
N SER A 51 12.15 -5.20 -9.26
CA SER A 51 12.63 -6.51 -8.84
C SER A 51 13.46 -7.15 -9.95
N PRO A 52 14.51 -7.91 -9.62
CA PRO A 52 15.32 -8.61 -10.62
C PRO A 52 14.50 -9.61 -11.46
N ASP A 53 13.39 -10.13 -10.92
CA ASP A 53 12.44 -11.01 -11.61
C ASP A 53 11.31 -10.26 -12.35
N SER A 54 11.36 -8.92 -12.42
CA SER A 54 10.41 -8.14 -13.22
C SER A 54 10.74 -8.26 -14.69
N ALA A 55 10.44 -9.43 -15.28
CA ALA A 55 10.27 -9.54 -16.72
C ALA A 55 9.30 -8.43 -17.17
N THR A 56 9.65 -7.72 -18.23
CA THR A 56 8.89 -6.60 -18.82
C THR A 56 7.40 -6.93 -18.85
N LEU A 57 6.64 -6.33 -17.93
CA LEU A 57 5.19 -6.46 -17.89
C LEU A 57 4.63 -5.59 -19.02
N GLU A 58 3.91 -6.22 -19.94
CA GLU A 58 2.96 -5.54 -20.83
C GLU A 58 2.01 -4.69 -19.96
N PRO A 59 1.52 -3.53 -20.44
CA PRO A 59 0.88 -2.51 -19.62
C PRO A 59 -0.50 -2.90 -19.03
N ASP A 60 -0.89 -4.17 -19.05
CA ASP A 60 -2.22 -4.68 -18.67
C ASP A 60 -2.26 -5.63 -17.45
N GLY A 61 -1.12 -6.01 -16.85
CA GLY A 61 -1.08 -6.99 -15.74
C GLY A 61 -0.56 -6.43 -14.41
N SER A 62 -1.43 -6.38 -13.39
CA SER A 62 -1.20 -6.00 -11.98
C SER A 62 0.27 -6.03 -11.48
N LEU A 63 0.78 -4.87 -11.03
CA LEU A 63 2.12 -4.67 -10.43
C LEU A 63 2.33 -5.33 -9.05
N LEU A 64 1.33 -6.06 -8.56
CA LEU A 64 1.36 -6.72 -7.25
C LEU A 64 1.50 -8.23 -7.43
N PRO A 65 2.27 -8.92 -6.58
CA PRO A 65 2.31 -10.38 -6.59
C PRO A 65 0.90 -10.95 -6.43
N GLU A 66 0.62 -12.06 -7.10
CA GLU A 66 -0.68 -12.72 -6.96
C GLU A 66 -0.90 -13.13 -5.49
N LEU A 67 -1.87 -12.49 -4.86
CA LEU A 67 -2.26 -12.87 -3.51
C LEU A 67 -3.08 -14.16 -3.58
N PRO A 68 -2.84 -15.14 -2.70
CA PRO A 68 -3.57 -16.41 -2.69
C PRO A 68 -5.05 -16.26 -2.27
N VAL A 69 -5.47 -15.03 -1.99
CA VAL A 69 -6.82 -14.66 -1.57
C VAL A 69 -7.28 -13.42 -2.32
N LYS A 70 -8.58 -13.36 -2.64
CA LYS A 70 -9.18 -12.14 -3.18
C LYS A 70 -9.28 -11.08 -2.07
N VAL A 71 -8.78 -9.88 -2.34
CA VAL A 71 -8.83 -8.75 -1.38
C VAL A 71 -9.95 -7.80 -1.77
N GLU A 72 -10.76 -7.40 -0.79
CA GLU A 72 -11.81 -6.40 -0.95
C GLU A 72 -11.73 -5.37 0.19
N ILE A 73 -11.68 -4.08 -0.15
CA ILE A 73 -11.62 -2.97 0.80
C ILE A 73 -12.88 -2.13 0.63
N LYS A 74 -13.76 -2.14 1.64
CA LYS A 74 -15.01 -1.39 1.61
C LYS A 74 -14.85 0.06 2.02
N GLY A 75 -13.90 0.34 2.92
CA GLY A 75 -13.62 1.68 3.41
C GLY A 75 -12.13 1.90 3.59
N PHE A 76 -11.64 3.04 3.13
CA PHE A 76 -10.24 3.43 3.19
C PHE A 76 -10.10 4.87 3.67
N LYS A 77 -9.19 5.09 4.62
CA LYS A 77 -8.82 6.41 5.12
C LYS A 77 -7.31 6.51 5.26
N LEU A 78 -6.76 7.64 4.82
CA LEU A 78 -5.36 8.00 4.96
C LEU A 78 -5.25 9.39 5.55
N GLY A 79 -4.74 9.45 6.78
CA GLY A 79 -4.58 10.68 7.54
C GLY A 79 -3.60 11.64 6.87
N GLU A 80 -2.43 11.16 6.45
CA GLU A 80 -1.43 11.95 5.73
C GLU A 80 -0.57 11.06 4.83
N LEU A 81 -0.35 11.50 3.59
CA LEU A 81 0.60 10.96 2.64
C LEU A 81 1.70 11.99 2.41
N VAL A 82 2.94 11.64 2.71
CA VAL A 82 4.13 12.45 2.40
C VAL A 82 4.86 11.81 1.24
N LEU A 83 4.96 12.52 0.12
CA LEU A 83 5.77 12.11 -1.03
C LEU A 83 7.09 12.87 -1.02
N GLY A 84 8.19 12.14 -1.13
CA GLY A 84 9.53 12.72 -1.29
C GLY A 84 9.69 13.49 -2.60
N GLU A 85 10.73 14.32 -2.67
CA GLU A 85 11.00 15.19 -3.82
C GLU A 85 11.15 14.43 -5.14
N SER A 86 11.58 13.16 -5.08
CA SER A 86 11.73 12.29 -6.25
C SER A 86 10.45 12.06 -7.06
N PHE A 87 9.28 12.36 -6.50
CA PHE A 87 8.00 12.12 -7.17
C PHE A 87 7.46 13.33 -7.94
N ALA A 88 7.67 14.55 -7.43
CA ALA A 88 7.05 15.76 -7.98
C ALA A 88 8.04 16.95 -8.07
N GLY A 89 9.34 16.73 -7.87
CA GLY A 89 10.38 17.77 -7.82
C GLY A 89 10.39 18.59 -6.52
N GLN A 90 9.39 18.40 -5.66
CA GLN A 90 9.26 19.01 -4.33
C GLN A 90 8.46 18.08 -3.41
N PRO A 91 8.55 18.22 -2.08
CA PRO A 91 7.76 17.41 -1.17
C PRO A 91 6.28 17.72 -1.30
N ALA A 92 5.43 16.68 -1.34
CA ALA A 92 3.98 16.83 -1.38
C ALA A 92 3.32 16.17 -0.17
N ARG A 93 2.25 16.81 0.35
CA ARG A 93 1.42 16.29 1.44
C ARG A 93 -0.01 16.16 0.97
N LEU A 94 -0.59 14.97 1.10
CA LEU A 94 -1.96 14.66 0.67
C LEU A 94 -2.73 13.92 1.75
N THR A 95 -4.05 13.90 1.65
CA THR A 95 -4.94 13.06 2.46
C THR A 95 -5.90 12.33 1.54
N ALA A 96 -6.38 11.16 1.91
CA ALA A 96 -7.32 10.41 1.08
C ALA A 96 -8.41 9.71 1.91
N ASP A 97 -9.62 9.67 1.36
CA ASP A 97 -10.77 8.96 1.91
C ASP A 97 -11.53 8.32 0.72
N GLY A 98 -12.05 7.12 0.92
CA GLY A 98 -12.77 6.40 -0.11
C GLY A 98 -13.62 5.27 0.45
N LYS A 99 -14.71 4.97 -0.26
CA LYS A 99 -15.65 3.90 0.09
C LYS A 99 -16.23 3.29 -1.19
N VAL A 100 -16.48 1.98 -1.16
CA VAL A 100 -17.11 1.22 -2.26
C VAL A 100 -18.46 0.68 -1.80
#